data_AF-A0A1G6S8A4-F1
#
_entry.id   AF-A0A1G6S8A4-F1
#
_cell.length_a   1.000
_cell.length_b   1.000
_cell.length_c   1.000
_cell.angle_alpha   90.00
_cell.angle_beta   90.00
_cell.angle_gamma   90.00
#
_symmetry.space_group_name_H-M   'P 1'
#
loop_
_entity.id
_entity.type
_entity.pdbx_description
1 polymer ?
#
loop_
_entity_poly.entity_id
_entity_poly.type
_entity_poly.pdbx_seq_one_letter_code
_entity_poly.pdbx_strand_id
1 'polypeptide(L)' 'MYRNGRDWNVSVPPDAVPCQAERATQVPVPYNQVLLVAAAYRAPAGADAAHCRTSAHDNRRYWSLLADDGNTLVCFTPRF' A
#
# COMPACT_ATOMS: atom_id res chain seq x y z
N MET A 1 7.09 1.32 6.40
CA MET A 1 6.30 0.08 6.54
C MET A 1 7.19 -1.12 6.29
N TYR A 2 7.31 -2.02 7.26
CA TYR A 2 7.94 -3.32 7.07
C TYR A 2 7.00 -4.40 7.58
N ARG A 3 7.11 -5.60 7.00
CA ARG A 3 6.25 -6.73 7.33
C ARG A 3 6.88 -7.54 8.46
N ASN A 4 6.13 -7.81 9.52
CA ASN A 4 6.54 -8.74 10.59
C ASN A 4 5.50 -9.85 10.70
N GLY A 5 5.82 -11.04 10.17
CA GLY A 5 4.85 -12.14 10.10
C GLY A 5 3.73 -11.90 9.09
N ARG A 6 2.46 -12.05 9.52
CA ARG A 6 1.28 -11.85 8.65
C ARG A 6 0.76 -10.42 8.65
N ASP A 7 1.18 -9.61 9.61
CA ASP A 7 0.64 -8.27 9.84
C ASP A 7 1.60 -7.17 9.37
N TRP A 8 1.03 -6.09 8.88
CA TRP A 8 1.75 -4.88 8.51
C TRP A 8 1.88 -3.98 9.73
N ASN A 9 3.11 -3.67 10.14
CA ASN A 9 3.33 -2.72 11.21
C ASN A 9 3.03 -1.29 10.70
N VAL A 10 1.91 -0.73 11.17
CA VAL A 10 1.44 0.66 10.89
C VAL A 10 1.81 1.64 12.00
N SER A 11 2.31 1.16 13.13
CA SER A 11 2.71 1.99 14.28
C SER A 11 3.95 2.83 13.96
N VAL A 12 4.71 2.42 12.94
CA VAL A 12 5.77 3.23 12.34
C VAL A 12 5.22 3.80 11.04
N PRO A 13 5.01 5.13 10.95
CA PRO A 13 4.70 5.77 9.68
C PRO A 13 5.73 5.33 8.64
N PRO A 14 5.35 5.13 7.36
CA PRO A 14 6.37 5.03 6.32
C PRO A 14 7.29 6.26 6.42
N ASP A 15 8.60 6.05 6.43
CA ASP A 15 9.55 7.17 6.42
C ASP A 15 9.20 8.08 5.25
N ALA A 16 9.02 9.38 5.54
CA ALA A 16 8.74 10.36 4.51
C ALA A 16 9.90 10.36 3.53
N VAL A 17 9.67 9.86 2.33
CA VAL A 17 10.68 9.84 1.29
C VAL A 17 10.81 11.29 0.76
N PRO A 18 11.98 11.94 0.87
CA PRO A 18 12.14 13.32 0.41
C PRO A 18 11.78 13.41 -1.08
N CYS A 19 11.16 14.51 -1.53
CA CYS A 19 10.71 14.68 -2.93
C CYS A 19 11.86 14.54 -3.96
N GLN A 20 13.11 14.71 -3.53
CA GLN A 20 14.31 14.41 -4.33
C GLN A 20 14.40 12.93 -4.73
N ALA A 21 13.62 12.05 -4.12
CA ALA A 21 13.45 10.68 -4.54
C ALA A 21 12.68 10.53 -5.87
N GLU A 22 12.07 11.59 -6.39
CA GLU A 22 11.71 11.62 -7.81
C GLU A 22 12.94 11.51 -8.72
N ARG A 23 14.12 11.90 -8.24
CA ARG A 23 15.44 11.62 -8.85
C ARG A 23 16.11 10.37 -8.29
N ALA A 24 15.55 9.71 -7.28
CA ALA A 24 16.03 8.41 -6.87
C ALA A 24 15.60 7.41 -7.93
N THR A 25 16.49 7.16 -8.88
CA THR A 25 16.37 6.09 -9.89
C THR A 25 16.35 4.70 -9.26
N GLN A 26 16.57 4.59 -7.94
CA GLN A 26 16.59 3.33 -7.21
C GLN A 26 15.84 3.44 -5.88
N VAL A 27 15.15 2.34 -5.57
CA VAL A 27 14.55 2.12 -4.26
C VAL A 27 15.66 2.01 -3.21
N PRO A 28 15.65 2.82 -2.13
CA PRO A 28 16.68 2.73 -1.10
C PRO A 28 16.67 1.37 -0.39
N VAL A 29 17.85 0.78 -0.15
CA VAL A 29 18.01 -0.38 0.74
C VAL A 29 17.59 0.05 2.16
N PRO A 30 16.77 -0.74 2.89
CA PRO A 30 16.44 -2.16 2.68
C PRO A 30 15.17 -2.44 1.87
N TYR A 31 14.57 -1.43 1.27
CA TYR A 31 13.29 -1.55 0.58
C TYR A 31 13.46 -2.14 -0.83
N ASN A 32 12.46 -2.88 -1.30
CA ASN A 32 12.49 -3.56 -2.60
C ASN A 32 11.46 -3.03 -3.62
N GLN A 33 10.54 -2.15 -3.21
CA GLN A 33 9.52 -1.59 -4.09
C GLN A 33 8.95 -0.26 -3.55
N VAL A 34 8.43 0.56 -4.46
CA VAL A 34 7.63 1.77 -4.15
C VAL A 34 6.17 1.49 -4.49
N LEU A 35 5.26 1.85 -3.58
CA LEU A 35 3.82 1.68 -3.73
C LEU A 35 3.14 3.05 -3.88
N LEU A 36 2.24 3.18 -4.86
CA LEU A 36 1.41 4.37 -5.07
C LEU A 36 0.02 4.13 -4.49
N VAL A 37 -0.52 5.13 -3.78
CA VAL A 37 -1.92 5.10 -3.34
C VAL A 37 -2.83 5.20 -4.56
N ALA A 38 -3.65 4.17 -4.77
CA ALA A 38 -4.61 4.10 -5.86
C ALA A 38 -6.02 4.52 -5.42
N ALA A 39 -6.41 4.16 -4.20
CA ALA A 39 -7.70 4.53 -3.60
C ALA A 39 -7.63 4.45 -2.07
N ALA A 40 -8.49 5.22 -1.40
CA ALA A 40 -8.75 5.08 0.03
C ALA A 40 -10.25 5.29 0.27
N TYR A 41 -10.90 4.32 0.91
CA TYR A 41 -12.33 4.37 1.17
C TYR A 41 -12.71 3.54 2.40
N ARG A 42 -13.94 3.69 2.89
CA ARG A 42 -14.44 2.95 4.06
C ARG A 42 -14.30 1.45 3.84
N ALA A 43 -13.63 0.76 4.75
CA ALA A 43 -13.40 -0.66 4.66
C ALA A 43 -14.73 -1.44 4.76
N PRO A 44 -15.05 -2.29 3.78
CA PRO A 44 -16.10 -3.30 3.95
C PRO A 44 -15.69 -4.33 5.01
N ALA A 45 -16.66 -5.10 5.51
CA ALA A 45 -16.36 -6.21 6.42
C ALA A 45 -15.45 -7.24 5.71
N GLY A 46 -14.36 -7.65 6.37
CA GLY A 46 -13.38 -8.57 5.79
C GLY A 46 -12.56 -7.96 4.65
N ALA A 47 -12.42 -6.63 4.63
CA ALA A 47 -11.66 -5.90 3.62
C ALA A 47 -10.23 -6.42 3.43
N ASP A 48 -9.86 -6.58 2.16
CA ASP A 48 -8.57 -7.08 1.70
C ASP A 48 -8.21 -6.49 0.33
N ALA A 49 -7.09 -6.93 -0.25
CA ALA A 49 -6.63 -6.46 -1.55
C ALA A 49 -7.57 -6.82 -2.72
N ALA A 50 -8.45 -7.82 -2.56
CA ALA A 50 -9.39 -8.19 -3.61
C ALA A 50 -10.46 -7.12 -3.84
N HIS A 51 -10.78 -6.37 -2.78
CA HIS A 51 -11.70 -5.22 -2.82
C HIS A 51 -11.09 -4.01 -3.54
N CYS A 52 -9.77 -3.95 -3.70
CA CYS A 52 -9.11 -2.87 -4.44
C CYS A 52 -9.32 -2.92 -5.96
N ARG A 53 -9.85 -4.03 -6.48
CA ARG A 53 -10.13 -4.20 -7.90
C ARG A 53 -11.30 -3.32 -8.32
N THR A 54 -11.13 -2.62 -9.45
CA THR A 54 -12.15 -1.73 -9.99
C THR A 54 -13.26 -2.47 -10.74
N SER A 55 -13.01 -3.71 -11.17
CA SER A 55 -13.98 -4.60 -11.83
C SER A 55 -13.56 -6.06 -11.72
N ALA A 56 -14.43 -6.98 -12.14
CA ALA A 56 -14.12 -8.41 -12.24
C ALA A 56 -13.02 -8.75 -13.26
N HIS A 57 -12.74 -7.86 -14.21
CA HIS A 57 -11.69 -8.03 -15.23
C HIS A 57 -10.38 -7.31 -14.87
N ASP A 58 -10.34 -6.66 -13.71
CA ASP A 58 -9.14 -5.99 -13.24
C ASP A 58 -8.11 -7.02 -12.75
N ASN A 59 -7.14 -7.31 -13.62
CA ASN A 59 -6.07 -8.27 -13.37
C ASN A 59 -4.84 -7.65 -12.70
N ARG A 60 -4.91 -6.39 -12.27
CA ARG A 60 -3.81 -5.74 -11.55
C ARG A 60 -3.61 -6.39 -10.19
N ARG A 61 -2.35 -6.56 -9.78
CA ARG A 61 -2.01 -6.95 -8.41
C ARG A 61 -2.05 -5.71 -7.53
N TYR A 62 -2.88 -5.75 -6.50
CA TYR A 62 -2.98 -4.71 -5.50
C TYR A 62 -2.32 -5.14 -4.20
N TRP A 63 -1.74 -4.17 -3.51
CA TRP A 63 -1.45 -4.26 -2.08
C TRP A 63 -2.53 -3.48 -1.34
N SER A 64 -2.83 -3.87 -0.11
CA SER A 64 -3.81 -3.18 0.71
C SER A 64 -3.35 -3.03 2.15
N LEU A 65 -3.90 -2.01 2.80
CA LEU A 65 -3.76 -1.78 4.22
C LEU A 65 -5.11 -1.42 4.82
N LEU A 66 -5.40 -1.97 6.00
CA LEU A 66 -6.45 -1.48 6.87
C LEU A 66 -5.87 -0.42 7.81
N ALA A 67 -6.32 0.81 7.63
CA ALA A 67 -5.97 1.97 8.44
C ALA A 67 -7.16 2.37 9.33
N ASP A 68 -6.92 3.30 10.25
CA ASP A 68 -7.95 3.87 11.12
C ASP A 68 -8.72 2.78 11.90
N ASP A 69 -7.96 1.94 12.61
CA ASP A 69 -8.49 0.79 13.37
C ASP A 69 -9.39 -0.15 12.53
N GLY A 70 -9.04 -0.29 11.24
CA GLY A 70 -9.78 -1.13 10.32
C GLY A 70 -10.94 -0.45 9.59
N ASN A 71 -11.20 0.83 9.83
CA ASN A 71 -12.32 1.54 9.19
C ASN A 71 -12.03 2.03 7.78
N THR A 72 -10.75 2.14 7.39
CA THR A 72 -10.35 2.63 6.07
C THR A 72 -9.50 1.60 5.35
N LEU A 73 -9.93 1.20 4.16
CA LEU A 73 -9.15 0.38 3.24
C LEU A 73 -8.35 1.32 2.32
N VAL A 74 -7.02 1.21 2.37
CA VAL A 74 -6.10 1.89 1.46
C VAL A 74 -5.55 0.88 0.46
N CYS A 75 -5.71 1.19 -0.82
CA CYS A 75 -5.30 0.37 -1.95
C CYS A 75 -4.05 0.94 -2.61
N PHE A 76 -3.11 0.07 -2.97
CA PHE A 76 -1.86 0.47 -3.59
C PHE A 76 -1.55 -0.33 -4.86
N THR A 77 -0.88 0.32 -5.80
CA THR A 77 -0.28 -0.28 -7.00
C THR A 77 1.23 -0.09 -6.97
N PRO A 78 2.03 -0.94 -7.65
CA PRO A 78 3.47 -0.75 -7.71
C PRO A 78 3.79 0.42 -8.63
N ARG A 79 4.89 1.13 -8.36
CA ARG A 79 5.51 2.01 -9.34
C ARG A 79 6.21 1.14 -10.41
N PHE A 80 6.00 1.45 -11.68
CA PHE A 80 6.73 0.83 -12.79
C PHE A 80 8.15 1.41 -12.89
#